data_AF-A0A2X0L024-F1
#
_entry.id   AF-A0A2X0L024-F1
#
_cell.length_a   1.000
_cell.length_b   1.000
_cell.length_c   1.000
_cell.angle_alpha   90.00
_cell.angle_beta   90.00
_cell.angle_gamma   90.00
#
_symmetry.space_group_name_H-M   'P 1'
#
loop_
_entity.id
_entity.type
_entity.pdbx_description
1 polymer ?
#
loop_
_entity_poly.entity_id
_entity_poly.type
_entity_poly.pdbx_seq_one_letter_code
_entity_poly.pdbx_strand_id
1 'polypeptide(L)'
;MASLTPTLRTSLRLTRPGRSTVASASSWHTTPLASSSSQLRSLHAPALAPRRIPSTRTPYTTPAAVLESASRNLKQHTDKFPTWEALFASTSHSLSELGLAVKERRYLLWVLEKYRAGFDIAEIAVPTKPKRKIRGWGPKVQNGKRVR
;
A
#
# COMPACT_ATOMS: atom_id res chain seq x y z
N MET A 1 -5.42 -7.73 -68.58
CA MET A 1 -6.85 -7.53 -68.92
C MET A 1 -7.66 -8.39 -67.97
N ALA A 2 -8.73 -7.82 -67.41
CA ALA A 2 -9.70 -8.36 -66.43
C ALA A 2 -9.25 -8.36 -64.95
N SER A 3 -10.01 -7.89 -63.96
CA SER A 3 -11.10 -6.91 -63.86
C SER A 3 -11.43 -6.76 -62.36
N LEU A 4 -11.66 -5.53 -61.91
CA LEU A 4 -12.07 -5.16 -60.55
C LEU A 4 -13.53 -5.55 -60.27
N THR A 5 -13.86 -5.89 -59.02
CA THR A 5 -15.23 -5.75 -58.48
C THR A 5 -15.22 -5.29 -57.02
N PRO A 6 -15.97 -4.23 -56.65
CA PRO A 6 -16.17 -3.80 -55.27
C PRO A 6 -17.47 -4.37 -54.69
N THR A 7 -17.55 -4.58 -53.38
CA THR A 7 -18.80 -4.93 -52.70
C THR A 7 -19.10 -3.92 -51.60
N LEU A 8 -20.15 -3.14 -51.83
CA LEU A 8 -20.69 -2.12 -50.94
C LEU A 8 -21.39 -2.78 -49.75
N ARG A 9 -21.12 -2.31 -48.53
CA ARG A 9 -21.83 -2.73 -47.32
C ARG A 9 -22.89 -1.69 -46.96
N THR A 10 -24.11 -1.98 -47.37
CA THR A 10 -25.31 -1.16 -47.13
C THR A 10 -25.71 -1.22 -45.66
N SER A 11 -25.87 -0.04 -45.07
CA SER A 11 -26.35 0.16 -43.69
C SER A 11 -27.87 0.13 -43.66
N LEU A 12 -28.47 -0.61 -42.72
CA LEU A 12 -29.91 -0.55 -42.44
C LEU A 12 -30.12 -0.25 -40.95
N ARG A 13 -30.48 1.00 -40.66
CA ARG A 13 -31.12 1.39 -39.39
C ARG A 13 -32.58 0.98 -39.49
N LEU A 14 -33.04 0.12 -38.59
CA LEU A 14 -34.46 -0.06 -38.33
C LEU A 14 -34.90 0.88 -37.21
N THR A 15 -35.79 1.80 -37.56
CA THR A 15 -36.72 2.49 -36.66
C THR A 15 -37.78 1.51 -36.18
N ARG A 16 -38.14 1.58 -34.90
CA ARG A 16 -39.29 0.87 -34.31
C ARG A 16 -40.32 1.89 -33.85
N PRO A 17 -41.59 1.82 -34.29
CA PRO A 17 -42.63 2.71 -33.82
C PRO A 17 -43.18 2.26 -32.46
N GLY A 18 -43.77 3.22 -31.77
CA GLY A 18 -44.22 3.14 -30.39
C GLY A 18 -45.40 2.19 -30.13
N ARG A 19 -45.64 1.99 -28.84
CA ARG A 19 -46.84 1.37 -28.30
C ARG A 19 -47.25 2.15 -27.06
N SER A 20 -48.34 2.90 -27.18
CA SER A 20 -49.16 3.34 -26.07
C SER A 20 -50.03 2.16 -25.61
N THR A 21 -50.24 2.01 -24.31
CA THR A 21 -51.54 2.14 -23.64
C THR A 21 -51.46 1.71 -22.16
N VAL A 22 -51.96 2.61 -21.32
CA VAL A 22 -52.66 2.49 -20.03
C VAL A 22 -52.42 1.26 -19.12
N ALA A 23 -52.03 1.54 -17.88
CA ALA A 23 -52.42 0.77 -16.69
C ALA A 23 -52.17 1.65 -15.47
N SER A 24 -53.22 2.26 -14.94
CA SER A 24 -53.90 1.82 -13.72
C SER A 24 -53.19 2.32 -12.46
N ALA A 25 -53.77 3.39 -11.91
CA ALA A 25 -53.39 4.01 -10.66
C ALA A 25 -53.44 2.98 -9.53
N SER A 26 -52.27 2.57 -9.05
CA SER A 26 -52.13 1.90 -7.78
C SER A 26 -51.50 2.89 -6.82
N SER A 27 -52.34 3.36 -5.90
CA SER A 27 -52.03 4.20 -4.74
C SER A 27 -50.61 3.94 -4.22
N TRP A 28 -49.77 4.97 -4.18
CA TRP A 28 -48.50 4.92 -3.47
C TRP A 28 -48.81 5.05 -1.99
N HIS A 29 -49.10 3.94 -1.34
CA HIS A 29 -49.02 3.89 0.11
C HIS A 29 -47.54 4.09 0.44
N THR A 30 -47.22 5.26 0.98
CA THR A 30 -45.90 5.59 1.53
C THR A 30 -45.65 4.64 2.69
N THR A 31 -45.00 3.51 2.44
CA THR A 31 -44.40 2.72 3.50
C THR A 31 -43.29 3.59 4.10
N PRO A 32 -43.31 3.91 5.41
CA PRO A 32 -42.16 4.52 6.02
C PRO A 32 -41.05 3.48 5.96
N LEU A 33 -40.03 3.76 5.14
CA LEU A 33 -38.77 3.04 5.16
C LEU A 33 -38.29 3.09 6.60
N ALA A 34 -38.39 1.95 7.29
CA ALA A 34 -37.82 1.77 8.61
C ALA A 34 -36.38 2.29 8.53
N SER A 35 -36.08 3.30 9.36
CA SER A 35 -34.74 3.84 9.51
C SER A 35 -33.85 2.68 9.90
N SER A 36 -33.20 2.08 8.90
CA SER A 36 -32.18 1.08 9.11
C SER A 36 -31.09 1.83 9.84
N SER A 37 -31.06 1.68 11.17
CA SER A 37 -30.02 2.24 12.01
C SER A 37 -28.73 1.73 11.41
N SER A 38 -28.05 2.59 10.66
CA SER A 38 -26.70 2.32 10.19
C SER A 38 -25.88 2.24 11.46
N GLN A 39 -25.72 1.01 11.95
CA GLN A 39 -24.76 0.69 12.97
C GLN A 39 -23.41 1.03 12.33
N LEU A 40 -22.99 2.27 12.49
CA LEU A 40 -21.63 2.70 12.20
C LEU A 40 -20.78 1.81 13.09
N ARG A 41 -20.14 0.80 12.48
CA ARG A 41 -19.13 0.02 13.17
C ARG A 41 -17.99 0.98 13.48
N SER A 42 -18.02 1.61 14.65
CA SER A 42 -16.90 2.37 15.18
C SER A 42 -15.85 1.38 15.68
N LEU A 43 -15.20 0.68 14.76
CA LEU A 43 -13.92 0.02 15.03
C LEU A 43 -12.80 1.07 15.09
N HIS A 44 -12.98 2.08 15.94
CA HIS A 44 -11.87 2.85 16.49
C HIS A 44 -11.60 2.30 17.88
N ALA A 45 -11.03 1.10 17.93
CA ALA A 45 -10.17 0.78 19.06
C ALA A 45 -8.85 1.51 18.79
N PRO A 46 -8.56 2.68 19.40
CA PRO A 46 -7.17 3.09 19.48
C PRO A 46 -6.44 1.93 20.15
N ALA A 47 -5.26 1.54 19.65
CA ALA A 47 -4.43 0.56 20.32
C ALA A 47 -4.23 1.02 21.78
N LEU A 48 -4.98 0.42 22.72
CA LEU A 48 -5.15 0.93 24.08
C LEU A 48 -3.89 0.70 24.94
N ALA A 49 -2.94 -0.08 24.44
CA ALA A 49 -1.65 -0.26 25.08
C ALA A 49 -0.66 0.79 24.55
N PRO A 50 0.01 1.56 25.43
CA PRO A 50 1.13 2.39 25.02
C PRO A 50 2.15 1.49 24.33
N ARG A 51 2.66 1.95 23.17
CA ARG A 51 3.61 1.17 22.37
C ARG A 51 4.83 0.87 23.21
N ARG A 52 5.06 -0.41 23.54
CA ARG A 52 6.18 -0.84 24.37
C ARG A 52 7.50 -0.32 23.79
N ILE A 53 8.30 0.30 24.64
CA ILE A 53 9.66 0.70 24.29
C ILE A 53 10.52 -0.57 24.38
N PRO A 54 11.12 -1.03 23.26
CA PRO A 54 11.97 -2.20 23.27
C PRO A 54 13.31 -1.88 23.94
N SER A 55 13.90 -2.89 24.56
CA SER A 55 15.29 -2.80 25.04
C SER A 55 16.24 -2.55 23.87
N THR A 56 17.34 -1.86 24.13
CA THR A 56 18.44 -1.73 23.18
C THR A 56 19.05 -3.10 22.92
N ARG A 57 19.45 -3.35 21.67
CA ARG A 57 20.10 -4.58 21.21
C ARG A 57 21.37 -4.18 20.47
N THR A 58 22.49 -4.83 20.74
CA THR A 58 23.73 -4.61 20.00
C THR A 58 23.52 -4.91 18.51
N PRO A 59 23.90 -4.02 17.56
CA PRO A 59 24.74 -2.81 17.69
C PRO A 59 24.01 -1.48 17.95
N TYR A 60 22.69 -1.48 18.13
CA TYR A 60 21.83 -0.29 18.23
C TYR A 60 21.63 0.18 19.68
N THR A 61 22.71 0.66 20.31
CA THR A 61 22.64 1.23 21.68
C THR A 61 22.14 2.67 21.68
N THR A 62 22.47 3.44 20.65
CA THR A 62 22.11 4.86 20.53
C THR A 62 21.03 5.06 19.46
N PRO A 63 20.15 6.08 19.60
CA PRO A 63 19.18 6.42 18.56
C PRO A 63 19.88 6.81 17.24
N ALA A 64 21.06 7.42 17.33
CA ALA A 64 21.93 7.72 16.20
C ALA A 64 22.28 6.47 15.38
N ALA A 65 22.67 5.37 16.03
CA ALA A 65 23.02 4.12 15.35
C ALA A 65 21.83 3.51 14.59
N VAL A 66 20.61 3.66 15.11
CA VAL A 66 19.38 3.25 14.41
C VAL A 66 19.15 4.08 13.17
N LEU A 67 19.24 5.41 13.28
CA LEU A 67 19.04 6.32 12.15
C LEU A 67 20.14 6.19 11.10
N GLU A 68 21.36 5.81 11.50
CA GLU A 68 22.48 5.60 10.60
C GLU A 68 22.36 4.29 9.79
N SER A 69 21.96 3.21 10.45
CA SER A 69 21.69 1.93 9.79
C SER A 69 20.41 1.97 8.96
N ALA A 70 19.44 2.79 9.35
CA ALA A 70 18.25 3.05 8.58
C ALA A 70 18.60 3.83 7.29
N SER A 71 18.04 3.38 6.17
CA SER A 71 18.18 4.07 4.89
C SER A 71 17.32 5.34 4.79
N ARG A 72 17.35 6.02 3.64
CA ARG A 72 16.52 7.20 3.28
C ARG A 72 16.82 8.48 4.07
N ASN A 73 18.03 9.03 3.94
CA ASN A 73 18.44 10.35 4.44
C ASN A 73 18.22 10.61 5.95
N LEU A 74 17.87 9.59 6.74
CA LEU A 74 17.63 9.71 8.18
C LEU A 74 18.88 10.09 8.99
N LYS A 75 20.07 9.86 8.43
CA LYS A 75 21.36 10.29 9.00
C LYS A 75 21.41 11.78 9.36
N GLN A 76 20.72 12.62 8.57
CA GLN A 76 20.68 14.07 8.74
C GLN A 76 19.83 14.52 9.94
N HIS A 77 19.08 13.61 10.57
CA HIS A 77 18.15 13.92 11.65
C HIS A 77 18.57 13.33 12.99
N THR A 78 19.83 12.90 13.09
CA THR A 78 20.42 12.33 14.29
C THR A 78 20.35 13.29 15.48
N ASP A 79 20.60 14.58 15.24
CA ASP A 79 20.64 15.61 16.29
C ASP A 79 19.27 15.87 16.94
N LYS A 80 18.18 15.46 16.29
CA LYS A 80 16.81 15.71 16.75
C LYS A 80 16.35 14.73 17.83
N PHE A 81 17.04 13.58 17.98
CA PHE A 81 16.66 12.51 18.90
C PHE A 81 17.78 12.22 19.90
N PRO A 82 17.79 12.90 21.07
CA PRO A 82 18.82 12.70 22.08
C PRO A 82 18.66 11.38 22.85
N THR A 83 17.43 10.91 23.04
CA THR A 83 17.14 9.73 23.88
C THR A 83 16.48 8.61 23.08
N TRP A 84 16.76 7.36 23.49
CA TRP A 84 16.14 6.17 22.92
C TRP A 84 14.62 6.18 23.07
N GLU A 85 14.14 6.58 24.25
CA GLU A 85 12.71 6.63 24.56
C GLU A 85 11.97 7.63 23.68
N ALA A 86 12.56 8.82 23.44
CA ALA A 86 11.97 9.83 22.56
C ALA A 86 11.82 9.32 21.12
N LEU A 87 12.79 8.54 20.63
CA LEU A 87 12.72 7.94 19.28
C LEU A 87 11.52 6.98 19.16
N PHE A 88 11.34 6.07 20.12
CA PHE A 88 10.27 5.06 20.08
C PHE A 88 8.88 5.59 20.50
N ALA A 89 8.84 6.68 21.25
CA ALA A 89 7.60 7.39 21.61
C ALA A 89 7.12 8.34 20.50
N SER A 90 7.99 8.68 19.54
CA SER A 90 7.65 9.63 18.47
C SER A 90 6.44 9.19 17.64
N THR A 91 5.51 10.13 17.41
CA THR A 91 4.34 9.94 16.55
C THR A 91 4.55 10.65 15.22
N SER A 92 3.79 10.28 14.17
CA SER A 92 3.88 10.92 12.86
C SER A 92 3.72 12.44 12.89
N HIS A 93 2.94 12.98 13.84
CA HIS A 93 2.76 14.41 14.05
C HIS A 93 4.02 15.06 14.61
N SER A 94 4.58 14.52 15.69
CA SER A 94 5.83 15.01 16.29
C SER A 94 6.98 14.98 15.28
N LEU A 95 7.09 13.92 14.48
CA LEU A 95 8.09 13.83 13.41
C LEU A 95 7.86 14.88 12.31
N SER A 96 6.62 15.35 12.12
CA SER A 96 6.32 16.40 11.14
C SER A 96 6.76 17.79 11.60
N GLU A 97 6.59 18.07 12.89
CA GLU A 97 7.07 19.31 13.53
C GLU A 97 8.61 19.37 13.52
N LEU A 98 9.26 18.22 13.67
CA LEU A 98 10.71 18.08 13.52
C LEU A 98 11.20 18.24 12.06
N GLY A 99 10.30 18.43 11.09
CA GLY A 99 10.66 18.71 9.70
C GLY A 99 11.11 17.49 8.88
N LEU A 100 10.78 16.27 9.29
CA LEU A 100 11.03 15.07 8.46
C LEU A 100 10.05 15.02 7.29
N ALA A 101 10.51 14.65 6.10
CA ALA A 101 9.66 14.48 4.94
C ALA A 101 8.70 13.30 5.12
N VAL A 102 7.54 13.33 4.44
CA VAL A 102 6.50 12.29 4.59
C VAL A 102 7.04 10.87 4.34
N LYS A 103 7.95 10.70 3.37
CA LYS A 103 8.59 9.41 3.06
C LYS A 103 9.50 8.91 4.18
N GLU A 104 10.24 9.81 4.81
CA GLU A 104 11.16 9.52 5.92
C GLU A 104 10.37 9.14 7.17
N ARG A 105 9.33 9.91 7.52
CA ARG A 105 8.46 9.62 8.67
C ARG A 105 7.80 8.25 8.57
N ARG A 106 7.21 7.94 7.42
CA ARG A 106 6.57 6.63 7.17
C ARG A 106 7.58 5.48 7.26
N TYR A 107 8.78 5.70 6.73
CA TYR A 107 9.83 4.70 6.76
C TYR A 107 10.38 4.47 8.16
N LEU A 108 10.68 5.54 8.90
CA LEU A 108 11.18 5.47 10.26
C LEU A 108 10.21 4.71 11.17
N LEU A 109 8.92 5.07 11.15
CA LEU A 109 7.92 4.37 11.95
C LEU A 109 7.84 2.89 11.58
N TRP A 110 7.91 2.54 10.29
CA TRP A 110 7.96 1.15 9.85
C TRP A 110 9.22 0.42 10.36
N VAL A 111 10.40 1.05 10.30
CA VAL A 111 11.66 0.49 10.85
C VAL A 111 11.53 0.25 12.35
N LEU A 112 10.98 1.19 13.12
CA LEU A 112 10.80 1.05 14.56
C LEU A 112 9.84 -0.10 14.91
N GLU A 113 8.75 -0.29 14.14
CA GLU A 113 7.86 -1.45 14.33
C GLU A 113 8.55 -2.77 13.96
N LYS A 114 9.40 -2.77 12.93
CA LYS A 114 10.19 -3.96 12.58
C LYS A 114 11.20 -4.32 13.66
N TYR A 115 11.86 -3.31 14.25
CA TYR A 115 12.74 -3.52 15.38
C TYR A 115 11.98 -4.09 16.59
N ARG A 116 10.77 -3.59 16.89
CA ARG A 116 9.90 -4.15 17.95
C ARG A 116 9.53 -5.61 17.70
N ALA A 117 9.35 -6.00 16.44
CA ALA A 117 9.08 -7.37 16.04
C ALA A 117 10.34 -8.27 15.99
N GLY A 118 11.52 -7.74 16.33
CA GLY A 118 12.77 -8.48 16.41
C GLY A 118 13.55 -8.60 15.09
N PHE A 119 13.17 -7.84 14.05
CA PHE A 119 13.93 -7.79 12.80
C PHE A 119 15.16 -6.90 12.95
N ASP A 120 16.25 -7.27 12.28
CA ASP A 120 17.47 -6.48 12.25
C ASP A 120 17.34 -5.27 11.30
N ILE A 121 17.81 -4.09 11.72
CA ILE A 121 17.60 -2.84 10.98
C ILE A 121 18.44 -2.82 9.69
N ALA A 122 19.67 -3.36 9.75
CA ALA A 122 20.55 -3.42 8.59
C ALA A 122 19.96 -4.32 7.49
N GLU A 123 19.39 -5.46 7.87
CA GLU A 123 18.74 -6.38 6.94
C GLU A 123 17.50 -5.78 6.27
N ILE A 124 16.66 -5.04 6.99
CA ILE A 124 15.45 -4.44 6.40
C ILE A 124 15.76 -3.20 5.55
N ALA A 125 16.82 -2.47 5.86
CA ALA A 125 17.21 -1.26 5.15
C ALA A 125 17.81 -1.59 3.77
N VAL A 126 18.52 -2.72 3.67
CA VAL A 126 19.07 -3.23 2.42
C VAL A 126 18.06 -4.20 1.80
N PRO A 127 17.41 -3.87 0.66
CA PRO A 127 16.56 -4.85 0.02
C PRO A 127 17.42 -6.03 -0.45
N THR A 128 17.25 -7.20 0.16
CA THR A 128 17.88 -8.43 -0.34
C THR A 128 17.33 -8.66 -1.74
N LYS A 129 18.18 -8.54 -2.76
CA LYS A 129 17.75 -8.81 -4.14
C LYS A 129 17.28 -10.26 -4.20
N PRO A 130 15.98 -10.53 -4.44
CA PRO A 130 15.50 -11.89 -4.50
C PRO A 130 16.21 -12.59 -5.66
N LYS A 131 16.58 -13.86 -5.45
CA LYS A 131 17.14 -14.66 -6.54
C LYS A 131 16.10 -14.75 -7.66
N ARG A 132 16.53 -14.50 -8.88
CA ARG A 132 15.66 -14.65 -10.06
C ARG A 132 15.19 -16.11 -10.14
N LYS A 133 13.86 -16.32 -10.12
CA LYS A 133 13.25 -17.61 -10.44
C LYS A 133 13.18 -17.73 -11.96
N ILE A 134 13.85 -18.73 -12.53
CA ILE A 134 13.71 -19.05 -13.96
C ILE A 134 12.28 -19.56 -14.18
N ARG A 135 11.52 -18.92 -15.06
CA ARG A 135 10.16 -19.32 -15.46
C ARG A 135 10.14 -19.49 -16.99
N GLY A 136 9.87 -20.69 -17.51
CA GLY A 136 9.82 -21.02 -18.95
C GLY A 136 11.06 -21.74 -19.50
N TRP A 137 11.18 -21.82 -20.84
CA TRP A 137 12.40 -22.26 -21.55
C TRP A 137 13.49 -21.21 -21.31
N GLY A 138 14.24 -21.40 -20.23
CA GLY A 138 15.34 -20.52 -19.83
C GLY A 138 16.54 -20.59 -20.79
N PRO A 139 17.61 -19.85 -20.50
CA PRO A 139 18.84 -19.87 -21.28
C PRO A 139 19.32 -21.31 -21.53
N LYS A 140 19.69 -21.62 -22.78
CA LYS A 140 20.17 -22.95 -23.20
C LYS A 140 21.37 -23.44 -22.38
N VAL A 141 22.06 -22.52 -21.69
CA VAL A 141 23.19 -22.78 -20.80
C VAL A 141 22.88 -22.20 -19.42
N GLN A 142 22.90 -23.04 -18.39
CA GLN A 142 22.75 -22.67 -16.98
C GLN A 142 23.93 -23.23 -16.19
N ASN A 143 24.53 -22.43 -15.31
CA ASN A 143 25.66 -22.84 -14.46
C ASN A 143 26.82 -23.49 -15.24
N GLY A 144 27.08 -23.01 -16.47
CA GLY A 144 28.11 -23.56 -17.37
C GLY A 144 27.74 -24.86 -18.08
N LYS A 145 26.54 -25.42 -17.84
CA LYS A 145 26.06 -26.64 -18.47
C LYS A 145 24.92 -26.33 -19.44
N ARG A 146 24.96 -26.93 -20.62
CA ARG A 146 23.92 -26.78 -21.62
C ARG A 146 22.72 -27.66 -21.24
N VAL A 147 21.58 -27.06 -20.95
CA VAL A 147 20.33 -27.75 -20.63
C VAL A 147 19.76 -28.28 -21.95
N ARG A 148 19.55 -29.60 -22.03
CA ARG A 148 18.92 -30.30 -23.17
C ARG A 148 17.48 -30.64 -22.84
#